data_AF-A0AAV2MJ07-F1
#
_entry.id   AF-A0AAV2MJ07-F1
#
_cell.length_a   1.000
_cell.length_b   1.000
_cell.length_c   1.000
_cell.angle_alpha   90.00
_cell.angle_beta   90.00
_cell.angle_gamma   90.00
#
_symmetry.space_group_name_H-M   'P 1'
#
loop_
_entity.id
_entity.type
_entity.pdbx_description
1 polymer ?
#
loop_
_entity_poly.entity_id
_entity_poly.type
_entity_poly.pdbx_seq_one_letter_code
_entity_poly.pdbx_strand_id
1 'polypeptide(L)'
;MAFTGKYELEEQENYVEFLEAIGLLKAKTDHKVITEVKQDGDSFTWIQSVPNWTWSNTFTVGQECELTTMTGDKFKAPVIMDSGVISIQFPQYHLTTEISDNKLVMTCVTAEKGVTFKRVSRRIA
;
A
#
# COMPACT_ATOMS: atom_id res chain seq x y z
N MET A 1 -0.88 -17.53 6.96
CA MET A 1 -0.71 -16.60 5.83
C MET A 1 0.28 -15.52 6.23
N ALA A 2 1.27 -15.23 5.40
CA ALA A 2 2.40 -14.37 5.76
C ALA A 2 1.96 -12.91 5.98
N PHE A 3 0.99 -12.44 5.20
CA PHE A 3 0.51 -11.06 5.25
C PHE A 3 -0.54 -10.82 6.34
N THR A 4 -1.31 -11.84 6.75
CA THR A 4 -2.43 -11.65 7.69
C THR A 4 -1.94 -11.13 9.04
N GLY A 5 -2.38 -9.93 9.41
CA GLY A 5 -1.99 -9.27 10.65
C GLY A 5 -2.34 -7.79 10.64
N LYS A 6 -2.10 -7.14 11.77
CA LYS A 6 -2.23 -5.70 11.94
C LYS A 6 -0.84 -5.09 12.04
N TYR A 7 -0.61 -4.06 11.25
CA TYR A 7 0.67 -3.38 11.14
C TYR A 7 0.50 -1.90 11.51
N GLU A 8 1.47 -1.35 12.20
CA GLU A 8 1.55 0.07 12.51
C GLU A 8 2.70 0.68 11.73
N LEU A 9 2.47 1.83 11.09
CA LEU A 9 3.53 2.62 10.47
C LEU A 9 4.68 2.86 11.46
N GLU A 10 5.86 2.35 11.12
CA GLU A 10 7.09 2.53 11.91
C GLU A 10 7.98 3.58 11.25
N GLU A 11 8.22 3.45 9.94
CA GLU A 11 9.10 4.33 9.19
C GLU A 11 8.55 4.59 7.78
N GLN A 12 8.84 5.77 7.24
CA GLN A 12 8.57 6.09 5.84
C GLN A 12 9.65 7.02 5.28
N GLU A 13 10.11 6.71 4.08
CA GLU A 13 11.17 7.40 3.35
C GLU A 13 10.59 8.04 2.08
N ASN A 14 11.06 9.24 1.73
CA ASN A 14 10.67 9.97 0.51
C ASN A 14 9.17 10.22 0.35
N TYR A 15 8.42 10.24 1.45
CA TYR A 15 6.96 10.43 1.43
C TYR A 15 6.54 11.77 0.82
N VAL A 16 7.23 12.86 1.16
CA VAL A 16 6.91 14.21 0.67
C VAL A 16 7.21 14.31 -0.83
N GLU A 17 8.39 13.87 -1.25
CA GLU A 17 8.81 13.89 -2.66
C GLU A 17 7.89 13.04 -3.53
N PHE A 18 7.48 11.86 -3.04
CA PHE A 18 6.54 11.00 -3.74
C PHE A 18 5.18 11.66 -3.89
N LEU A 19 4.61 12.20 -2.80
CA LEU A 19 3.33 12.90 -2.84
C LEU A 19 3.38 14.14 -3.75
N GLU A 20 4.50 14.85 -3.78
CA GLU A 20 4.70 15.97 -4.70
C GLU A 20 4.77 15.50 -6.16
N ALA A 21 5.47 14.40 -6.43
CA ALA A 21 5.57 13.82 -7.76
C ALA A 21 4.21 13.38 -8.33
N ILE A 22 3.30 12.87 -7.49
CA ILE A 22 1.95 12.45 -7.91
C ILE A 22 0.88 13.52 -7.66
N GLY A 23 1.26 14.72 -7.21
CA GLY A 23 0.33 15.83 -6.92
C GLY A 23 -0.62 15.61 -5.72
N LEU A 24 -0.33 14.63 -4.85
CA LEU A 24 -1.14 14.29 -3.67
C LEU A 24 -0.61 14.87 -2.35
N LEU A 25 0.16 15.95 -2.40
CA LEU A 25 0.65 16.67 -1.21
C LEU A 25 -0.46 17.00 -0.19
N LYS A 26 -1.68 17.28 -0.65
CA LYS A 26 -2.84 17.56 0.21
C LYS A 26 -3.32 16.35 1.03
N ALA A 27 -2.99 15.14 0.58
CA ALA A 27 -3.35 13.90 1.23
C ALA A 27 -2.27 13.45 2.23
N LYS A 28 -1.20 14.25 2.43
CA LYS A 28 -0.15 13.97 3.39
C LYS A 28 -0.75 13.77 4.79
N THR A 29 -0.46 12.62 5.40
CA THR A 29 -0.77 12.38 6.81
C THR A 29 0.52 12.32 7.62
N ASP A 30 0.55 13.04 8.74
CA ASP A 30 1.59 12.94 9.76
C ASP A 30 1.24 11.91 10.84
N HIS A 31 0.06 11.29 10.73
CA HIS A 31 -0.40 10.29 11.67
C HIS A 31 0.11 8.89 11.31
N LYS A 32 0.30 8.06 12.33
CA LYS A 32 0.60 6.64 12.15
C LYS A 32 -0.57 5.95 11.47
N VAL A 33 -0.32 5.43 10.27
CA VAL A 33 -1.30 4.61 9.55
C VAL A 33 -1.28 3.21 10.16
N ILE A 34 -2.44 2.74 10.58
CA ILE A 34 -2.65 1.35 10.97
C ILE A 34 -3.14 0.60 9.75
N THR A 35 -2.44 -0.46 9.37
CA THR A 35 -2.74 -1.29 8.21
C THR A 35 -3.10 -2.69 8.68
N GLU A 36 -4.34 -3.11 8.51
CA GLU A 36 -4.78 -4.48 8.77
C GLU A 36 -4.92 -5.21 7.44
N VAL A 37 -4.20 -6.32 7.30
CA VAL A 37 -4.25 -7.16 6.10
C VAL A 37 -4.91 -8.47 6.47
N LYS A 38 -5.92 -8.86 5.70
CA LYS A 38 -6.58 -10.16 5.79
C LYS A 38 -6.36 -10.88 4.47
N GLN A 39 -5.59 -11.95 4.50
CA GLN A 39 -5.44 -12.85 3.37
C GLN A 39 -6.44 -14.00 3.52
N ASP A 40 -7.10 -14.37 2.43
CA ASP A 40 -8.00 -15.51 2.26
C ASP A 40 -7.71 -16.17 0.90
N GLY A 41 -6.81 -17.15 0.91
CA GLY A 41 -6.24 -17.74 -0.30
C GLY A 41 -5.50 -16.69 -1.14
N ASP A 42 -6.05 -16.42 -2.32
CA ASP A 42 -5.60 -15.41 -3.29
C ASP A 42 -6.28 -14.05 -3.11
N SER A 43 -7.29 -13.96 -2.24
CA SER A 43 -8.00 -12.72 -1.92
C SER A 43 -7.35 -12.02 -0.75
N PHE A 44 -7.15 -10.71 -0.88
CA PHE A 44 -6.55 -9.85 0.12
C PHE A 44 -7.50 -8.70 0.42
N THR A 45 -7.76 -8.46 1.70
CA THR A 45 -8.45 -7.28 2.19
C THR A 45 -7.47 -6.43 2.97
N TRP A 46 -7.21 -5.25 2.45
CA TRP A 46 -6.27 -4.28 2.99
C TRP A 46 -7.03 -3.12 3.58
N ILE A 47 -7.00 -2.99 4.90
CA ILE A 47 -7.74 -1.97 5.64
C ILE A 47 -6.71 -1.00 6.19
N GLN A 48 -6.80 0.27 5.83
CA GLN A 48 -5.93 1.32 6.35
C GLN A 48 -6.78 2.28 7.19
N SER A 49 -6.34 2.51 8.42
CA SER A 49 -6.98 3.38 9.38
C SER A 49 -6.00 4.46 9.82
N VAL A 50 -6.43 5.71 9.68
CA VAL A 50 -5.82 6.90 10.28
C VAL A 50 -6.82 7.52 11.27
N PRO A 51 -6.40 8.38 12.21
CA PRO A 51 -7.29 8.92 13.24
C PRO A 51 -8.59 9.55 12.74
N ASN A 52 -8.57 10.11 11.53
CA ASN A 52 -9.72 10.83 10.95
C ASN A 52 -10.39 10.11 9.77
N TRP A 53 -9.83 8.99 9.30
CA TRP A 53 -10.30 8.34 8.06
C TRP A 53 -9.93 6.86 8.05
N THR A 54 -10.80 6.00 7.52
CA THR A 54 -10.51 4.58 7.33
C THR A 54 -11.01 4.16 5.97
N TRP A 55 -10.20 3.42 5.24
CA TRP A 55 -10.54 2.87 3.92
C TRP A 55 -10.09 1.43 3.82
N SER A 56 -10.79 0.66 3.00
CA SER A 56 -10.46 -0.73 2.72
C SER A 56 -10.41 -0.99 1.23
N ASN A 57 -9.49 -1.85 0.84
CA ASN A 57 -9.27 -2.30 -0.53
C ASN A 57 -9.28 -3.82 -0.54
N THR A 58 -10.18 -4.40 -1.34
CA THR A 58 -10.23 -5.84 -1.52
C THR A 58 -9.77 -6.16 -2.93
N PHE A 59 -8.77 -7.03 -3.05
CA PHE A 59 -8.21 -7.42 -4.33
C PHE A 59 -7.80 -8.89 -4.33
N THR A 60 -7.85 -9.50 -5.51
CA THR A 60 -7.49 -10.89 -5.74
C THR A 60 -6.26 -10.94 -6.63
N VAL A 61 -5.26 -11.70 -6.19
CA VAL A 61 -4.04 -11.93 -6.95
C VAL A 61 -4.37 -12.63 -8.28
N GLY A 62 -3.76 -12.17 -9.37
CA GLY A 62 -3.96 -12.68 -10.71
C GLY A 62 -5.18 -12.10 -11.43
N GLN A 63 -5.91 -11.15 -10.82
CA GLN A 63 -7.08 -10.52 -11.42
C GLN A 63 -7.00 -8.99 -11.36
N GLU A 64 -7.74 -8.34 -12.25
CA GLU A 64 -7.98 -6.91 -12.20
C GLU A 64 -9.00 -6.59 -11.11
N CYS A 65 -8.60 -5.77 -10.13
CA CYS A 65 -9.43 -5.41 -8.99
C CYS A 65 -9.62 -3.90 -8.90
N GLU A 66 -10.80 -3.49 -8.42
CA GLU A 66 -11.07 -2.08 -8.12
C GLU A 66 -10.42 -1.72 -6.78
N LEU A 67 -9.50 -0.77 -6.84
CA LEU A 67 -8.76 -0.24 -5.70
C LEU A 67 -9.13 1.23 -5.52
N THR A 68 -9.22 1.64 -4.27
CA THR A 68 -9.51 3.01 -3.84
C THR A 68 -8.24 3.62 -3.26
N THR A 69 -7.84 4.75 -3.82
CA THR A 69 -6.71 5.54 -3.33
C THR A 69 -7.10 6.31 -2.05
N MET A 70 -6.11 6.86 -1.36
CA MET A 70 -6.34 7.67 -0.16
C MET A 70 -7.13 8.97 -0.44
N THR A 71 -7.20 9.42 -1.70
CA THR A 71 -8.05 10.56 -2.10
C THR A 71 -9.51 10.19 -2.34
N GLY A 72 -9.85 8.90 -2.32
CA GLY A 72 -11.18 8.39 -2.64
C GLY A 72 -11.38 8.05 -4.13
N ASP A 73 -10.36 8.29 -4.97
CA ASP A 73 -10.42 7.90 -6.38
C ASP A 73 -10.33 6.38 -6.52
N LYS A 74 -11.26 5.81 -7.28
CA LYS A 74 -11.31 4.39 -7.61
C LYS A 74 -10.69 4.15 -8.97
N PHE A 75 -9.86 3.13 -9.07
CA PHE A 75 -9.24 2.70 -10.32
C PHE A 75 -9.16 1.18 -10.33
N LYS A 76 -8.98 0.61 -11.52
CA LYS A 76 -8.79 -0.82 -11.69
C LYS A 76 -7.34 -1.10 -12.03
N ALA A 77 -6.74 -2.07 -11.35
CA ALA A 77 -5.40 -2.52 -11.67
C ALA A 77 -5.26 -4.04 -11.47
N PRO A 78 -4.46 -4.71 -12.30
CA PRO A 78 -4.09 -6.10 -12.08
C PRO A 78 -3.17 -6.20 -10.87
N VAL A 79 -3.51 -7.12 -9.96
CA VAL A 79 -2.64 -7.46 -8.83
C VAL A 79 -1.85 -8.71 -9.19
N ILE A 80 -0.53 -8.60 -9.13
CA ILE A 80 0.39 -9.71 -9.42
C ILE A 80 1.09 -10.06 -8.12
N MET A 81 1.26 -11.35 -7.82
CA MET A 81 2.08 -11.80 -6.70
C MET A 81 3.18 -12.68 -7.24
N ASP A 82 4.43 -12.29 -7.03
CA ASP A 82 5.61 -13.07 -7.42
C ASP A 82 6.44 -13.36 -6.16
N SER A 83 6.70 -14.63 -5.89
CA SER A 83 7.59 -15.06 -4.80
C SER A 83 7.24 -14.49 -3.40
N GLY A 84 5.97 -14.15 -3.17
CA GLY A 84 5.51 -13.53 -1.91
C GLY A 84 5.57 -12.00 -1.89
N VAL A 85 5.85 -11.36 -3.02
CA VAL A 85 5.80 -9.91 -3.23
C VAL A 85 4.58 -9.56 -4.08
N ILE A 86 3.71 -8.71 -3.55
CA ILE A 86 2.52 -8.21 -4.26
C ILE A 86 2.92 -6.95 -5.02
N SER A 87 2.66 -6.93 -6.32
CA SER A 87 2.94 -5.82 -7.24
C SER A 87 1.66 -5.36 -7.92
N ILE A 88 1.43 -4.05 -7.92
CA ILE A 88 0.26 -3.39 -8.47
C ILE A 88 0.75 -2.25 -9.37
N GLN A 89 0.43 -2.34 -10.65
CA GLN A 89 0.76 -1.31 -11.64
C GLN A 89 -0.31 -0.23 -11.60
N PHE A 90 0.01 0.96 -11.07
CA PHE A 90 -0.85 2.14 -11.22
C PHE A 90 -0.41 2.94 -12.46
N PRO A 91 -1.29 3.78 -13.03
CA PRO A 91 -0.91 4.66 -14.14
C PRO A 91 0.21 5.64 -13.79
N GLN A 92 0.27 6.10 -12.54
CA GLN A 92 1.21 7.13 -12.07
C GLN A 92 2.44 6.55 -11.35
N TYR A 93 2.33 5.33 -10.80
CA TYR A 93 3.39 4.69 -10.02
C TYR A 93 3.25 3.16 -9.99
N HIS A 94 4.33 2.47 -9.66
CA HIS A 94 4.32 1.04 -9.41
C HIS A 94 4.36 0.81 -7.89
N LEU A 95 3.39 0.09 -7.34
CA LEU A 95 3.36 -0.27 -5.93
C LEU A 95 3.79 -1.72 -5.78
N THR A 96 4.75 -1.97 -4.91
CA THR A 96 5.21 -3.29 -4.49
C THR A 96 5.10 -3.42 -2.98
N THR A 97 4.81 -4.62 -2.51
CA THR A 97 4.54 -4.91 -1.11
C THR A 97 5.11 -6.28 -0.78
N GLU A 98 5.79 -6.40 0.34
CA GLU A 98 6.31 -7.67 0.83
C GLU A 98 6.36 -7.69 2.36
N ILE A 99 6.43 -8.91 2.91
CA ILE A 99 6.74 -9.10 4.33
C ILE A 99 8.23 -9.40 4.46
N SER A 100 8.96 -8.50 5.11
CA SER A 100 10.38 -8.64 5.39
C SER A 100 10.59 -8.50 6.90
N ASP A 101 11.25 -9.46 7.54
CA ASP A 101 11.49 -9.48 9.00
C ASP A 101 10.24 -9.26 9.86
N ASN A 102 9.11 -9.89 9.51
CA ASN A 102 7.78 -9.67 10.14
C ASN A 102 7.28 -8.22 10.06
N LYS A 103 7.82 -7.40 9.16
CA LYS A 103 7.37 -6.05 8.85
C LYS A 103 6.80 -5.99 7.45
N LEU A 104 5.74 -5.23 7.30
CA LEU A 104 5.13 -4.94 6.01
C LEU A 104 5.91 -3.80 5.35
N VAL A 105 6.64 -4.12 4.29
CA VAL A 105 7.41 -3.16 3.50
C VAL A 105 6.62 -2.86 2.23
N MET A 106 6.20 -1.61 2.10
CA MET A 106 5.55 -1.10 0.90
C MET A 106 6.52 -0.17 0.17
N THR A 107 6.71 -0.39 -1.12
CA THR A 107 7.58 0.42 -1.96
C THR A 107 6.79 0.91 -3.17
N CYS A 108 6.68 2.23 -3.32
CA CYS A 108 6.04 2.86 -4.49
C CYS A 108 7.07 3.61 -5.32
N VAL A 109 7.12 3.35 -6.63
CA VAL A 109 8.05 4.02 -7.55
C VAL A 109 7.26 4.80 -8.58
N THR A 110 7.48 6.12 -8.69
CA THR A 110 6.78 6.93 -9.71
C THR A 110 7.30 6.66 -11.10
N ALA A 111 6.40 6.60 -12.08
CA ALA A 111 6.78 6.32 -13.47
C ALA A 111 7.53 7.49 -14.13
N GLU A 112 7.16 8.74 -13.83
CA GLU A 112 7.75 9.93 -14.48
C GLU A 112 9.08 10.37 -13.87
N LYS A 113 9.16 10.47 -12.53
CA LYS A 113 10.34 11.02 -11.84
C LYS A 113 11.27 9.95 -11.27
N GLY A 114 10.86 8.68 -11.26
CA GLY A 114 11.62 7.61 -10.62
C GLY A 114 11.77 7.77 -9.10
N VAL A 115 10.85 8.50 -8.46
CA VAL A 115 10.87 8.71 -7.01
C VAL A 115 10.40 7.45 -6.33
N THR A 116 11.25 6.87 -5.50
CA THR A 116 10.96 5.69 -4.69
C THR A 116 10.53 6.13 -3.30
N PHE A 117 9.27 5.87 -2.96
CA PHE A 117 8.73 5.93 -1.62
C PHE A 117 8.80 4.56 -0.97
N LYS A 118 9.30 4.49 0.26
CA LYS A 118 9.30 3.26 1.04
C LYS A 118 8.60 3.48 2.36
N ARG A 119 7.78 2.53 2.77
CA ARG A 119 7.05 2.54 4.02
C ARG A 119 7.22 1.20 4.71
N VAL A 120 7.71 1.23 5.93
CA VAL A 120 7.90 0.05 6.77
C VAL A 120 6.90 0.11 7.91
N SER A 121 6.06 -0.91 8.01
CA SER A 121 5.06 -1.03 9.06
C SER A 121 5.36 -2.27 9.90
N ARG A 122 5.54 -2.09 11.20
CA ARG A 122 5.80 -3.18 12.14
C ARG A 122 4.51 -3.92 12.45
N ARG A 123 4.56 -5.24 12.56
CA ARG A 123 3.41 -6.03 12.99
C ARG A 123 3.14 -5.80 14.48
N ILE A 124 1.89 -5.48 14.82
CA ILE A 124 1.40 -5.25 16.18
C ILE A 124 0.35 -6.28 16.62
N ALA A 125 -0.27 -7.02 15.68
CA ALA A 125 -1.15 -8.16 15.95
C ALA A 125 -1.17 -9.17 14.79
#